data_AF-A0A1M5DYG9-F1
#
_entry.id   AF-A0A1M5DYG9-F1
#
_cell.length_a   1.000
_cell.length_b   1.000
_cell.length_c   1.000
_cell.angle_alpha   90.00
_cell.angle_beta   90.00
_cell.angle_gamma   90.00
#
_symmetry.space_group_name_H-M   'P 1'
#
loop_
_entity.id
_entity.type
_entity.pdbx_description
1 polymer ?
#
loop_
_entity_poly.entity_id
_entity_poly.type
_entity_poly.pdbx_seq_one_letter_code
_entity_poly.pdbx_strand_id
1 'polypeptide(L)'
;MRRCTALKEQKLTKLPTKKQIKKKKIILSIIAAAAVLLVIAFYLVMTKSGHWLVDDDDFEHVSWIVVLDGQTADMERIDMAAELMASGKADSVLILGRRVLRNRSNAEFYLDDFMRLGNFDSNAVFIARHDDPSTMDEAYSIIPWLKMHNADTVLLLTGAASTYRVKRIFTKLSGESPVYLTKDVHHYYYNPDSWYTHRESRKEWLRGWAALVASYIDLLPSHPMSAQDSFYYKPIVSAKEFEAEKNPVVNLQSLLPKVQEKIKEAETDTTAKDTTAKASAKEAVKDSVVKESAKDPTSKKDSKETKESKESKKDSTSKKDEKSKAK
;
A
#
# COMPACT_ATOMS: atom_id res chain seq x y z
N MET A 1 62.99 23.14 62.62
CA MET A 1 62.35 22.34 61.56
C MET A 1 61.94 23.26 60.42
N ARG A 2 62.56 23.09 59.24
CA ARG A 2 62.23 23.78 57.98
C ARG A 2 61.19 22.97 57.22
N ARG A 3 60.19 23.61 56.63
CA ARG A 3 59.39 23.18 55.44
C ARG A 3 58.55 24.40 55.03
N CYS A 4 59.11 25.35 54.27
CA CYS A 4 59.00 25.44 52.81
C CYS A 4 57.58 25.22 52.29
N THR A 5 56.73 26.23 52.46
CA THR A 5 55.51 26.43 51.68
C THR A 5 55.89 26.95 50.30
N ALA A 6 55.60 26.15 49.27
CA ALA A 6 55.79 26.50 47.87
C ALA A 6 54.88 27.69 47.49
N LEU A 7 55.48 28.86 47.25
CA LEU A 7 54.81 29.99 46.61
C LEU A 7 54.53 29.62 45.15
N LYS A 8 53.25 29.38 44.87
CA LYS A 8 52.69 29.14 43.55
C LYS A 8 52.86 30.43 42.73
N GLU A 9 53.76 30.43 41.75
CA GLU A 9 53.92 31.53 40.78
C GLU A 9 52.57 31.90 40.15
N GLN A 10 52.03 33.06 40.53
CA GLN A 10 50.96 33.70 39.77
C GLN A 10 51.55 34.24 38.47
N LYS A 11 51.36 33.51 37.38
CA LYS A 11 51.58 34.05 36.02
C LYS A 11 50.66 35.26 35.83
N LEU A 12 51.24 36.47 35.92
CA LEU A 12 50.57 37.72 35.55
C LEU A 12 50.12 37.61 34.08
N THR A 13 48.81 37.46 33.86
CA THR A 13 48.23 37.46 32.53
C THR A 13 48.25 38.90 32.00
N LYS A 14 49.11 39.15 31.00
CA LYS A 14 49.18 40.47 30.33
C LYS A 14 47.80 40.85 29.80
N LEU A 15 47.33 42.05 30.15
CA LEU A 15 46.05 42.58 29.68
C LEU A 15 46.03 42.68 28.14
N PRO A 16 44.92 42.31 27.49
CA PRO A 16 44.82 42.30 26.04
C PRO A 16 44.89 43.72 25.46
N THR A 17 45.66 43.91 24.39
CA THR A 17 45.80 45.21 23.71
C THR A 17 44.50 45.61 22.99
N LYS A 18 44.24 46.92 22.83
CA LYS A 18 43.06 47.45 22.11
C LYS A 18 42.85 46.83 20.72
N LYS A 19 43.94 46.50 20.01
CA LYS A 19 43.90 45.78 18.71
C LYS A 19 43.35 44.35 18.86
N GLN A 20 43.71 43.63 19.91
CA GLN A 20 43.20 42.28 20.19
C GLN A 20 41.71 42.31 20.53
N ILE A 21 41.23 43.32 21.27
CA ILE A 21 39.80 43.49 21.59
C ILE A 21 38.99 43.75 20.31
N LYS A 22 39.45 44.63 19.41
CA LYS A 22 38.78 44.88 18.12
C LYS A 22 38.71 43.62 17.24
N LYS A 23 39.80 42.86 17.12
CA LYS A 23 39.82 41.59 16.38
C LYS A 23 38.84 40.57 16.96
N LYS A 24 38.80 40.42 18.30
CA LYS A 24 37.84 39.54 18.98
C LYS A 24 36.38 39.95 18.68
N LYS A 25 36.06 41.25 18.69
CA LYS A 25 34.72 41.74 18.34
C LYS A 25 34.33 41.43 16.89
N ILE A 26 35.26 41.61 15.94
CA ILE A 26 35.01 41.28 14.53
C ILE A 26 34.78 39.78 14.36
N ILE A 27 35.65 38.93 14.93
CA ILE A 27 35.49 37.47 14.88
C ILE A 27 34.16 37.05 15.50
N LEU A 28 33.80 37.62 16.65
CA LEU A 28 32.53 37.31 17.32
C LEU A 28 31.32 37.78 16.49
N SER A 29 31.42 38.91 15.77
CA SER A 29 30.37 39.34 14.84
C SER A 29 30.24 38.41 13.63
N ILE A 30 31.35 37.90 13.10
CA ILE A 30 31.36 36.95 11.99
C ILE A 30 30.74 35.63 12.43
N ILE A 31 31.11 35.11 13.61
CA ILE A 31 30.53 33.90 14.18
C ILE A 31 29.02 34.08 14.41
N ALA A 32 28.60 35.23 14.96
CA ALA A 32 27.19 35.52 15.16
C ALA A 32 26.42 35.60 13.84
N ALA A 33 26.96 36.29 12.83
CA ALA A 33 26.36 36.36 11.49
C ALA A 33 26.27 34.98 10.84
N ALA A 34 27.31 34.15 10.95
CA ALA A 34 27.31 32.77 10.44
C ALA A 34 26.27 31.90 11.16
N ALA A 35 26.12 32.03 12.48
CA ALA A 35 25.10 31.32 13.23
C ALA A 35 23.68 31.72 12.80
N VAL A 36 23.43 33.02 12.61
CA VAL A 36 22.13 33.51 12.10
C VAL A 36 21.84 32.96 10.70
N LEU A 37 22.83 32.99 9.80
CA LEU A 37 22.69 32.41 8.45
C LEU A 37 22.41 30.90 8.50
N LEU A 38 23.05 30.16 9.40
CA LEU A 38 22.78 28.73 9.60
C LEU A 38 21.35 28.48 10.08
N VAL A 39 20.83 29.29 11.00
CA VAL A 39 19.45 29.16 11.48
C VAL A 39 18.45 29.45 10.35
N ILE A 40 18.69 30.48 9.53
CA ILE A 40 17.84 30.80 8.38
C ILE A 40 17.89 29.66 7.35
N ALA A 41 19.08 29.17 7.01
CA ALA A 41 19.24 28.06 6.08
C ALA A 41 18.55 26.79 6.59
N PHE A 42 18.73 26.46 7.88
CA PHE A 42 18.05 25.33 8.51
C PHE A 42 16.53 25.50 8.44
N TYR A 43 16.00 26.68 8.76
CA TYR A 43 14.56 26.95 8.68
C TYR A 43 14.03 26.80 7.24
N LEU A 44 14.74 27.31 6.24
CA LEU A 44 14.36 27.18 4.83
C LEU A 44 14.41 25.72 4.36
N VAL A 45 15.45 24.97 4.73
CA VAL A 45 15.55 23.53 4.42
C VAL A 45 14.41 22.78 5.11
N MET A 46 14.12 23.06 6.37
CA MET A 46 13.04 22.41 7.10
C MET A 46 11.68 22.71 6.48
N THR A 47 11.39 23.95 6.10
CA THR A 47 10.09 24.33 5.51
C THR A 47 9.93 23.86 4.06
N LYS A 48 10.99 23.94 3.24
CA LYS A 48 10.89 23.61 1.80
C LYS A 48 11.11 22.14 1.48
N SER A 49 11.86 21.40 2.31
CA SER A 49 12.14 19.98 2.04
C SER A 49 10.89 19.11 2.02
N GLY A 50 9.84 19.48 2.77
CA GLY A 50 8.57 18.76 2.77
C GLY A 50 7.87 18.83 1.42
N HIS A 51 7.76 20.04 0.87
CA HIS A 51 7.16 20.29 -0.43
C HIS A 51 8.00 19.76 -1.59
N TRP A 52 9.32 19.64 -1.45
CA TRP A 52 10.14 19.16 -2.57
C TRP A 52 9.92 17.68 -2.91
N LEU A 53 9.35 16.91 -1.98
CA LEU A 53 8.93 15.53 -2.24
C LEU A 53 7.55 15.42 -2.88
N VAL A 54 6.78 16.52 -2.93
CA VAL A 54 5.37 16.53 -3.34
C VAL A 54 5.23 17.24 -4.67
N ASP A 55 4.78 16.50 -5.68
CA ASP A 55 4.24 17.05 -6.93
C ASP A 55 2.72 16.92 -6.90
N ASP A 56 2.05 18.05 -7.09
CA ASP A 56 0.60 18.14 -7.18
C ASP A 56 0.25 18.88 -8.47
N ASP A 57 0.01 18.12 -9.53
CA ASP A 57 -0.29 18.63 -10.86
C ASP A 57 -1.77 18.99 -10.99
N ASP A 58 -2.03 20.03 -11.78
CA ASP A 58 -3.37 20.37 -12.24
C ASP A 58 -3.65 19.67 -13.57
N PHE A 59 -4.86 19.14 -13.72
CA PHE A 59 -5.33 18.52 -14.95
C PHE A 59 -6.85 18.63 -15.08
N GLU A 60 -7.32 18.68 -16.32
CA GLU A 60 -8.75 18.66 -16.63
C GLU A 60 -9.25 17.22 -16.81
N HIS A 61 -8.48 16.39 -17.52
CA HIS A 61 -8.80 15.00 -17.84
C HIS A 61 -7.51 14.19 -18.06
N VAL A 62 -7.56 12.89 -17.77
CA VAL A 62 -6.50 11.91 -18.05
C VAL A 62 -7.08 10.65 -18.67
N SER A 63 -6.37 9.98 -19.58
CA SER A 63 -6.87 8.71 -20.12
C SER A 63 -6.79 7.57 -19.10
N TRP A 64 -5.78 7.59 -18.23
CA TRP A 64 -5.57 6.55 -17.24
C TRP A 64 -5.28 7.10 -15.85
N ILE A 65 -5.89 6.50 -14.84
CA ILE A 65 -5.45 6.59 -13.46
C ILE A 65 -4.71 5.30 -13.12
N VAL A 66 -3.53 5.40 -12.54
CA VAL A 66 -2.76 4.26 -12.02
C VAL A 66 -2.63 4.42 -10.53
N VAL A 67 -3.24 3.51 -9.77
CA VAL A 67 -3.10 3.44 -8.32
C VAL A 67 -1.93 2.54 -7.98
N LEU A 68 -0.81 3.12 -7.53
CA LEU A 68 0.37 2.37 -7.12
C LEU A 68 0.15 1.70 -5.76
N ASP A 69 0.87 0.59 -5.53
CA ASP A 69 0.78 -0.18 -4.30
C ASP A 69 1.27 0.61 -3.07
N GLY A 70 1.02 0.07 -1.88
CA GLY A 70 1.34 0.69 -0.61
C GLY A 70 0.26 1.64 -0.12
N GLN A 71 -1.00 1.34 -0.45
CA GLN A 71 -2.19 1.98 0.11
C GLN A 71 -2.25 1.80 1.63
N THR A 72 -2.82 2.78 2.33
CA THR A 72 -3.06 2.64 3.77
C THR A 72 -4.36 1.88 4.06
N ALA A 73 -4.68 1.67 5.33
CA ALA A 73 -5.96 1.05 5.70
C ALA A 73 -7.17 1.95 5.40
N ASP A 74 -6.94 3.26 5.21
CA ASP A 74 -7.98 4.26 4.98
C ASP A 74 -8.42 4.35 3.51
N MET A 75 -7.78 3.60 2.61
CA MET A 75 -8.12 3.49 1.19
C MET A 75 -8.13 4.82 0.42
N GLU A 76 -7.34 5.80 0.84
CA GLU A 76 -7.39 7.18 0.35
C GLU A 76 -7.16 7.33 -1.17
N ARG A 77 -6.23 6.57 -1.75
CA ARG A 77 -5.97 6.60 -3.20
C ARG A 77 -7.10 5.97 -4.02
N ILE A 78 -7.82 5.01 -3.46
CA ILE A 78 -8.91 4.30 -4.13
C ILE A 78 -10.15 5.19 -4.12
N ASP A 79 -10.43 5.84 -2.99
CA ASP A 79 -11.45 6.87 -2.88
C ASP A 79 -11.24 7.99 -3.90
N MET A 80 -10.02 8.53 -3.98
CA MET A 80 -9.68 9.57 -4.96
C MET A 80 -9.82 9.07 -6.40
N ALA A 81 -9.36 7.85 -6.71
CA ALA A 81 -9.51 7.28 -8.05
C ALA A 81 -10.99 7.14 -8.44
N ALA A 82 -11.82 6.69 -7.49
CA ALA A 82 -13.26 6.51 -7.68
C ALA A 82 -13.96 7.86 -7.90
N GLU A 83 -13.60 8.90 -7.13
CA GLU A 83 -14.11 10.26 -7.32
C GLU A 83 -13.75 10.83 -8.71
N LEU A 84 -12.51 10.65 -9.14
CA LEU A 84 -12.04 11.13 -10.44
C LEU A 84 -12.73 10.39 -11.60
N MET A 85 -12.91 9.08 -11.51
CA MET A 85 -13.68 8.30 -12.49
C MET A 85 -15.17 8.71 -12.50
N ALA A 86 -15.80 8.84 -11.32
CA ALA A 86 -17.20 9.21 -11.21
C ALA A 86 -17.50 10.63 -11.73
N SER A 87 -16.54 11.54 -11.62
CA SER A 87 -16.62 12.90 -12.15
C SER A 87 -16.26 13.00 -13.65
N GLY A 88 -15.91 11.89 -14.30
CA GLY A 88 -15.56 11.86 -15.73
C GLY A 88 -14.21 12.51 -16.04
N LYS A 89 -13.33 12.67 -15.05
CA LYS A 89 -11.97 13.19 -15.23
C LYS A 89 -10.98 12.12 -15.67
N ALA A 90 -11.39 10.85 -15.70
CA ALA A 90 -10.58 9.76 -16.19
C ALA A 90 -11.42 8.72 -16.95
N ASP A 91 -10.82 8.13 -17.99
CA ASP A 91 -11.49 7.12 -18.81
C ASP A 91 -11.32 5.71 -18.28
N SER A 92 -10.18 5.41 -17.64
CA SER A 92 -9.88 4.07 -17.13
C SER A 92 -8.99 4.12 -15.89
N VAL A 93 -9.07 3.08 -15.08
CA VAL A 93 -8.24 2.92 -13.87
C VAL A 93 -7.48 1.61 -13.90
N LEU A 94 -6.22 1.64 -13.51
CA LEU A 94 -5.36 0.49 -13.29
C LEU A 94 -4.96 0.44 -11.81
N ILE A 95 -5.36 -0.62 -11.12
CA ILE A 95 -5.15 -0.80 -9.69
C ILE A 95 -4.04 -1.84 -9.49
N LEU A 96 -2.92 -1.40 -8.91
CA LEU A 96 -1.81 -2.27 -8.55
C LEU A 96 -1.97 -2.77 -7.11
N GLY A 97 -1.42 -3.94 -6.86
CA GLY A 97 -1.24 -4.41 -5.50
C GLY A 97 -0.36 -5.65 -5.42
N ARG A 98 0.50 -5.65 -4.40
CA ARG A 98 1.41 -6.76 -4.16
C ARG A 98 0.69 -7.99 -3.60
N ARG A 99 1.25 -9.17 -3.85
CA ARG A 99 0.83 -10.41 -3.18
C ARG A 99 0.93 -10.31 -1.66
N VAL A 100 -0.16 -10.64 -0.97
CA VAL A 100 -0.23 -10.69 0.51
C VAL A 100 -0.41 -12.09 1.07
N LEU A 101 -1.05 -12.98 0.31
CA LEU A 101 -1.15 -14.40 0.61
C LEU A 101 -0.70 -15.18 -0.61
N ARG A 102 -0.39 -16.48 -0.43
CA ARG A 102 0.07 -17.37 -1.52
C ARG A 102 -0.74 -17.21 -2.81
N ASN A 103 -2.06 -17.04 -2.69
CA ASN A 103 -2.99 -16.94 -3.81
C ASN A 103 -3.82 -15.64 -3.81
N ARG A 104 -3.44 -14.61 -3.04
CA ARG A 104 -4.19 -13.34 -2.97
C ARG A 104 -3.27 -12.14 -3.04
N SER A 105 -3.68 -11.12 -3.77
CA SER A 105 -3.00 -9.82 -3.86
C SER A 105 -3.84 -8.71 -3.24
N ASN A 106 -3.17 -7.67 -2.74
CA ASN A 106 -3.77 -6.40 -2.33
C ASN A 106 -4.69 -5.81 -3.41
N ALA A 107 -4.32 -5.97 -4.69
CA ALA A 107 -5.05 -5.44 -5.82
C ALA A 107 -6.50 -5.94 -5.86
N GLU A 108 -6.74 -7.17 -5.40
CA GLU A 108 -8.08 -7.77 -5.36
C GLU A 108 -8.96 -7.09 -4.31
N PHE A 109 -8.38 -6.74 -3.15
CA PHE A 109 -9.11 -6.02 -2.10
C PHE A 109 -9.38 -4.58 -2.51
N TYR A 110 -8.41 -3.92 -3.14
CA TYR A 110 -8.57 -2.57 -3.67
C TYR A 110 -9.61 -2.50 -4.78
N LEU A 111 -9.63 -3.50 -5.68
CA LEU A 111 -10.65 -3.62 -6.72
C LEU A 111 -12.04 -3.82 -6.12
N ASP A 112 -12.18 -4.77 -5.18
CA ASP A 112 -13.46 -5.05 -4.52
C ASP A 112 -14.01 -3.78 -3.82
N ASP A 113 -13.14 -2.97 -3.21
CA ASP A 113 -13.50 -1.71 -2.57
C ASP A 113 -13.86 -0.62 -3.58
N PHE A 114 -13.02 -0.41 -4.60
CA PHE A 114 -13.26 0.52 -5.70
C PHE A 114 -14.62 0.29 -6.35
N MET A 115 -14.95 -0.96 -6.68
CA MET A 115 -16.22 -1.32 -7.33
C MET A 115 -17.44 -1.13 -6.44
N ARG A 116 -17.28 -0.97 -5.11
CA ARG A 116 -18.38 -0.65 -4.19
C ARG A 116 -18.66 0.86 -4.10
N LEU A 117 -17.68 1.69 -4.42
CA LEU A 117 -17.80 3.15 -4.34
C LEU A 117 -18.69 3.73 -5.45
N GLY A 118 -18.90 3.01 -6.54
CA GLY A 118 -19.72 3.46 -7.65
C GLY A 118 -20.03 2.39 -8.68
N ASN A 119 -20.93 2.70 -9.60
CA ASN A 119 -21.29 1.82 -10.72
C ASN A 119 -20.37 2.09 -11.92
N PHE A 120 -19.14 1.59 -11.85
CA PHE A 120 -18.12 1.76 -12.89
C PHE A 120 -18.23 0.68 -13.98
N ASP A 121 -17.88 1.02 -15.23
CA ASP A 121 -17.75 0.01 -16.29
C ASP A 121 -16.58 -0.93 -15.95
N SER A 122 -16.89 -2.20 -15.71
CA SER A 122 -15.90 -3.20 -15.35
C SER A 122 -14.89 -3.51 -16.48
N ASN A 123 -15.11 -3.03 -17.71
CA ASN A 123 -14.12 -3.10 -18.79
C ASN A 123 -13.13 -1.91 -18.76
N ALA A 124 -13.44 -0.84 -18.03
CA ALA A 124 -12.59 0.34 -17.86
C ALA A 124 -11.76 0.30 -16.56
N VAL A 125 -11.96 -0.75 -15.75
CA VAL A 125 -11.26 -0.98 -14.49
C VAL A 125 -10.35 -2.19 -14.66
N PHE A 126 -9.06 -2.03 -14.37
CA PHE A 126 -8.04 -3.04 -14.58
C PHE A 126 -7.29 -3.34 -13.29
N ILE A 127 -6.89 -4.60 -13.13
CA ILE A 127 -6.17 -5.09 -11.96
C ILE A 127 -4.81 -5.64 -12.35
N ALA A 128 -3.76 -5.15 -11.69
CA ALA A 128 -2.38 -5.62 -11.84
C ALA A 128 -1.92 -6.32 -10.56
N ARG A 129 -1.90 -7.66 -10.59
CA ARG A 129 -1.36 -8.50 -9.51
C ARG A 129 0.15 -8.64 -9.71
N HIS A 130 0.97 -8.12 -8.78
CA HIS A 130 2.43 -8.18 -8.90
C HIS A 130 3.13 -8.64 -7.60
N ASP A 131 4.42 -8.95 -7.72
CA ASP A 131 5.34 -9.25 -6.61
C ASP A 131 6.45 -8.19 -6.48
N ASP A 132 6.34 -7.09 -7.23
CA ASP A 132 7.36 -6.07 -7.38
C ASP A 132 7.73 -5.44 -6.02
N PRO A 133 9.02 -5.49 -5.60
CA PRO A 133 9.45 -5.01 -4.29
C PRO A 133 9.59 -3.48 -4.24
N SER A 134 9.68 -2.82 -5.40
CA SER A 134 9.95 -1.39 -5.51
C SER A 134 9.06 -0.70 -6.54
N THR A 135 8.92 0.62 -6.41
CA THR A 135 8.27 1.48 -7.41
C THR A 135 8.93 1.37 -8.79
N MET A 136 10.24 1.07 -8.83
CA MET A 136 10.97 0.89 -10.09
C MET A 136 10.47 -0.36 -10.82
N ASP A 137 10.32 -1.46 -10.08
CA ASP A 137 9.85 -2.73 -10.61
C ASP A 137 8.37 -2.63 -11.02
N GLU A 138 7.53 -1.92 -10.25
CA GLU A 138 6.16 -1.59 -10.66
C GLU A 138 6.14 -0.82 -11.99
N ALA A 139 7.05 0.14 -12.17
CA ALA A 139 7.17 0.89 -13.43
C ALA A 139 7.59 -0.02 -14.60
N TYR A 140 8.57 -0.91 -14.40
CA TYR A 140 8.97 -1.91 -15.39
C TYR A 140 7.81 -2.81 -15.81
N SER A 141 6.96 -3.18 -14.85
CA SER A 141 5.76 -3.95 -15.12
C SER A 141 4.76 -3.16 -15.96
N ILE A 142 4.38 -1.94 -15.58
CA ILE A 142 3.19 -1.29 -16.14
C ILE A 142 3.43 -0.38 -17.34
N ILE A 143 4.62 0.20 -17.49
CA ILE A 143 4.92 1.13 -18.60
C ILE A 143 4.73 0.48 -19.98
N PRO A 144 5.25 -0.74 -20.24
CA PRO A 144 5.04 -1.39 -21.52
C PRO A 144 3.55 -1.60 -21.85
N TRP A 145 2.72 -1.92 -20.85
CA TRP A 145 1.29 -2.13 -21.05
C TRP A 145 0.51 -0.84 -21.28
N LEU A 146 0.85 0.23 -20.56
CA LEU A 146 0.28 1.55 -20.84
C LEU A 146 0.59 1.98 -22.28
N LYS A 147 1.81 1.68 -22.77
CA LYS A 147 2.19 1.92 -24.17
C LYS A 147 1.40 1.03 -25.14
N MET A 148 1.25 -0.26 -24.85
CA MET A 148 0.44 -1.17 -25.68
C MET A 148 -1.03 -0.73 -25.77
N HIS A 149 -1.54 -0.08 -24.73
CA HIS A 149 -2.91 0.47 -24.69
C HIS A 149 -3.00 1.91 -25.21
N ASN A 150 -1.92 2.44 -25.80
CA ASN A 150 -1.84 3.80 -26.33
C ASN A 150 -2.30 4.85 -25.30
N ALA A 151 -1.93 4.68 -24.04
CA ALA A 151 -2.15 5.69 -23.02
C ALA A 151 -1.45 7.00 -23.44
N ASP A 152 -2.16 8.12 -23.32
CA ASP A 152 -1.63 9.46 -23.63
C ASP A 152 -1.18 10.16 -22.35
N THR A 153 -2.11 10.27 -21.39
CA THR A 153 -1.92 10.95 -20.11
C THR A 153 -2.27 10.02 -18.96
N VAL A 154 -1.35 9.85 -18.03
CA VAL A 154 -1.47 8.92 -16.92
C VAL A 154 -1.33 9.67 -15.59
N LEU A 155 -2.37 9.63 -14.76
CA LEU A 155 -2.32 10.10 -13.39
C LEU A 155 -1.82 8.99 -12.46
N LEU A 156 -0.68 9.21 -11.83
CA LEU A 156 -0.10 8.30 -10.85
C LEU A 156 -0.58 8.69 -9.45
N LEU A 157 -1.35 7.81 -8.81
CA LEU A 157 -1.80 7.98 -7.42
C LEU A 157 -0.90 7.17 -6.48
N THR A 158 -0.28 7.88 -5.53
CA THR A 158 0.66 7.34 -4.56
C THR A 158 0.62 8.19 -3.28
N GLY A 159 1.40 7.81 -2.27
CA GLY A 159 1.51 8.62 -1.06
C GLY A 159 2.16 9.97 -1.36
N ALA A 160 1.67 11.03 -0.73
CA ALA A 160 2.09 12.43 -0.95
C ALA A 160 3.62 12.61 -1.06
N ALA A 161 4.38 12.08 -0.09
CA ALA A 161 5.85 12.17 -0.04
C ALA A 161 6.60 11.37 -1.14
N SER A 162 5.88 10.68 -2.02
CA SER A 162 6.45 9.87 -3.11
C SER A 162 6.10 10.37 -4.50
N THR A 163 5.19 11.35 -4.64
CA THR A 163 4.68 11.84 -5.93
C THR A 163 5.82 12.33 -6.85
N TYR A 164 6.71 13.20 -6.38
CA TYR A 164 7.85 13.68 -7.18
C TYR A 164 8.75 12.53 -7.67
N ARG A 165 9.08 11.59 -6.76
CA ARG A 165 9.93 10.44 -7.09
C ARG A 165 9.27 9.56 -8.14
N VAL A 166 8.00 9.23 -7.94
CA VAL A 166 7.20 8.37 -8.81
C VAL A 166 7.11 8.98 -10.20
N LYS A 167 6.68 10.24 -10.32
CA LYS A 167 6.59 10.95 -11.60
C LYS A 167 7.93 10.94 -12.35
N ARG A 168 9.03 11.20 -11.64
CA ARG A 168 10.38 11.15 -12.21
C ARG A 168 10.75 9.76 -12.74
N ILE A 169 10.52 8.70 -11.96
CA ILE A 169 10.81 7.32 -12.37
C ILE A 169 10.03 6.99 -13.65
N PHE A 170 8.72 7.22 -13.63
CA PHE A 170 7.85 6.88 -14.74
C PHE A 170 8.19 7.65 -16.01
N THR A 171 8.39 8.97 -15.90
CA THR A 171 8.78 9.82 -17.03
C THR A 171 10.15 9.41 -17.60
N LYS A 172 11.12 9.10 -16.73
CA LYS A 172 12.46 8.72 -17.19
C LYS A 172 12.46 7.39 -17.92
N LEU A 173 11.69 6.42 -17.44
CA LEU A 173 11.58 5.08 -18.00
C LEU A 173 10.65 5.01 -19.20
N SER A 174 9.63 5.85 -19.30
CA SER A 174 8.75 5.89 -20.47
C SER A 174 9.37 6.64 -21.65
N GLY A 175 10.22 7.64 -21.39
CA GLY A 175 10.68 8.57 -22.41
C GLY A 175 9.62 9.62 -22.70
N GLU A 176 9.21 9.74 -23.97
CA GLU A 176 8.33 10.83 -24.43
C GLU A 176 6.84 10.57 -24.20
N SER A 177 6.42 9.30 -24.08
CA SER A 177 5.01 8.91 -23.97
C SER A 177 4.86 7.68 -23.08
N PRO A 178 3.80 7.58 -22.25
CA PRO A 178 2.80 8.63 -21.96
C PRO A 178 3.35 9.77 -21.09
N VAL A 179 2.57 10.85 -21.00
CA VAL A 179 2.79 11.96 -20.06
C VAL A 179 2.27 11.56 -18.68
N TYR A 180 3.12 11.66 -17.66
CA TYR A 180 2.76 11.33 -16.30
C TYR A 180 2.49 12.56 -15.45
N LEU A 181 1.38 12.53 -14.74
CA LEU A 181 0.96 13.53 -13.75
C LEU A 181 0.83 12.85 -12.39
N THR A 182 0.90 13.61 -11.32
CA THR A 182 0.64 13.15 -9.95
C THR A 182 -0.28 14.11 -9.23
N LYS A 183 -1.13 13.59 -8.35
CA LYS A 183 -1.96 14.40 -7.44
C LYS A 183 -1.60 14.08 -6.00
N ASP A 184 -1.55 15.10 -5.15
CA ASP A 184 -1.45 14.89 -3.70
C ASP A 184 -2.82 14.45 -3.15
N VAL A 185 -2.86 13.28 -2.51
CA VAL A 185 -4.07 12.72 -1.87
C VAL A 185 -4.39 13.42 -0.54
N HIS A 186 -3.54 14.34 -0.07
CA HIS A 186 -3.72 15.15 1.13
C HIS A 186 -4.09 14.32 2.38
N HIS A 187 -3.33 13.26 2.61
CA HIS A 187 -3.59 12.35 3.71
C HIS A 187 -2.86 12.74 5.01
N TYR A 188 -3.44 12.46 6.18
CA TYR A 188 -2.87 12.87 7.48
C TYR A 188 -1.50 12.23 7.78
N TYR A 189 -1.15 11.12 7.13
CA TYR A 189 0.17 10.47 7.27
C TYR A 189 1.31 11.43 6.90
N TYR A 190 1.10 12.29 5.90
CA TYR A 190 2.13 13.22 5.46
C TYR A 190 1.53 14.58 5.08
N ASN A 191 1.90 15.60 5.86
CA ASN A 191 1.57 16.98 5.55
C ASN A 191 2.87 17.74 5.23
N PRO A 192 3.06 18.29 4.01
CA PRO A 192 4.30 18.95 3.62
C PRO A 192 4.56 20.27 4.36
N ASP A 193 3.52 20.99 4.82
CA ASP A 193 3.67 22.25 5.57
C ASP A 193 4.17 22.03 7.00
N SER A 194 3.89 20.85 7.58
CA SER A 194 4.11 20.56 8.99
C SER A 194 4.75 19.19 9.24
N TRP A 195 5.49 18.66 8.27
CA TRP A 195 6.05 17.31 8.34
C TRP A 195 6.93 17.07 9.57
N TYR A 196 7.58 18.12 10.09
CA TYR A 196 8.52 18.03 11.21
C TYR A 196 7.84 17.95 12.58
N THR A 197 6.55 18.28 12.71
CA THR A 197 5.83 18.23 13.99
C THR A 197 5.26 16.86 14.28
N HIS A 198 4.77 16.16 13.25
CA HIS A 198 4.11 14.86 13.37
C HIS A 198 5.11 13.71 13.26
N ARG A 199 4.90 12.64 14.05
CA ARG A 199 5.79 11.47 14.01
C ARG A 199 5.72 10.75 12.67
N GLU A 200 4.52 10.52 12.16
CA GLU A 200 4.34 9.76 10.92
C GLU A 200 4.87 10.55 9.72
N SER A 201 4.60 11.85 9.65
CA SER A 201 5.13 12.69 8.57
C SER A 201 6.67 12.77 8.57
N ARG A 202 7.34 12.74 9.74
CA ARG A 202 8.81 12.64 9.81
C ARG A 202 9.34 11.33 9.24
N LYS A 203 8.63 10.21 9.45
CA LYS A 203 9.04 8.92 8.88
C LYS A 203 8.86 8.92 7.37
N GLU A 204 7.70 9.37 6.89
CA GLU A 204 7.40 9.46 5.47
C GLU A 204 8.34 10.42 4.75
N TRP A 205 8.69 11.55 5.38
CA TRP A 205 9.72 12.46 4.91
C TRP A 205 11.06 11.75 4.74
N LEU A 206 11.56 11.10 5.79
CA LEU A 206 12.87 10.44 5.78
C LEU A 206 12.91 9.30 4.75
N ARG A 207 11.84 8.48 4.71
CA ARG A 207 11.69 7.38 3.76
C ARG A 207 11.60 7.91 2.33
N GLY A 208 10.82 8.96 2.10
CA GLY A 208 10.65 9.62 0.81
C GLY A 208 11.97 10.12 0.24
N TRP A 209 12.76 10.81 1.07
CA TRP A 209 14.10 11.26 0.72
C TRP A 209 15.09 10.13 0.45
N ALA A 210 15.15 9.13 1.33
CA ALA A 210 16.04 7.98 1.15
C ALA A 210 15.72 7.24 -0.16
N ALA A 211 14.43 7.01 -0.42
CA ALA A 211 13.97 6.37 -1.64
C ALA A 211 14.17 7.26 -2.89
N LEU A 212 14.04 8.59 -2.75
CA LEU A 212 14.34 9.52 -3.84
C LEU A 212 15.81 9.43 -4.24
N VAL A 213 16.73 9.48 -3.28
CA VAL A 213 18.17 9.33 -3.53
C VAL A 213 18.48 7.97 -4.15
N ALA A 214 17.91 6.88 -3.63
CA ALA A 214 18.05 5.56 -4.22
C ALA A 214 17.60 5.54 -5.69
N SER A 215 16.45 6.15 -6.01
CA SER A 215 15.95 6.24 -7.39
C SER A 215 16.85 7.04 -8.34
N TYR A 216 17.72 7.92 -7.84
CA TYR A 216 18.70 8.57 -8.71
C TYR A 216 19.77 7.59 -9.14
N ILE A 217 20.23 6.73 -8.23
CA ILE A 217 21.25 5.72 -8.47
C ILE A 217 20.67 4.63 -9.39
N ASP A 218 19.48 4.13 -9.09
CA ASP A 218 18.82 3.06 -9.83
C ASP A 218 18.48 3.46 -11.28
N LEU A 219 18.25 4.75 -11.55
CA LEU A 219 17.97 5.25 -12.89
C LEU A 219 19.23 5.55 -13.73
N LEU A 220 20.44 5.55 -13.16
CA LEU A 220 21.68 5.81 -13.93
C LEU A 220 21.87 4.82 -15.10
N PRO A 221 21.70 3.49 -14.93
CA PRO A 221 21.83 2.53 -16.02
C PRO A 221 20.53 2.36 -16.84
N SER A 222 19.48 3.13 -16.60
CA SER A 222 18.17 2.89 -17.21
C SER A 222 18.08 3.38 -18.66
N HIS A 223 17.36 2.62 -19.49
CA HIS A 223 16.98 2.99 -20.84
C HIS A 223 15.46 3.16 -20.92
N PRO A 224 14.95 4.04 -21.80
CA PRO A 224 13.51 4.13 -22.05
C PRO A 224 12.97 2.78 -22.51
N MET A 225 11.87 2.34 -21.90
CA MET A 225 11.21 1.08 -22.23
C MET A 225 10.38 1.19 -23.50
N SER A 226 10.34 0.11 -24.25
CA SER A 226 9.42 -0.09 -25.37
C SER A 226 8.16 -0.84 -24.92
N ALA A 227 7.15 -0.93 -25.80
CA ALA A 227 5.95 -1.72 -25.54
C ALA A 227 6.25 -3.24 -25.47
N GLN A 228 7.38 -3.67 -26.02
CA GLN A 228 7.79 -5.07 -26.12
C GLN A 228 8.53 -5.57 -24.87
N ASP A 229 8.99 -4.67 -24.00
CA ASP A 229 9.80 -4.99 -22.81
C ASP A 229 8.95 -5.44 -21.61
N SER A 230 7.82 -6.10 -21.87
CA SER A 230 6.84 -6.41 -20.84
C SER A 230 7.26 -7.59 -19.96
N PHE A 231 7.57 -7.32 -18.69
CA PHE A 231 7.95 -8.32 -17.68
C PHE A 231 6.77 -8.65 -16.75
N TYR A 232 5.68 -9.23 -17.29
CA TYR A 232 4.54 -9.60 -16.44
C TYR A 232 4.74 -10.93 -15.71
N TYR A 233 4.66 -10.89 -14.37
CA TYR A 233 4.47 -12.10 -13.57
C TYR A 233 3.05 -12.69 -13.74
N LYS A 234 2.04 -11.83 -13.84
CA LYS A 234 0.65 -12.19 -14.14
C LYS A 234 0.05 -11.19 -15.13
N PRO A 235 -0.85 -11.63 -16.03
CA PRO A 235 -1.52 -10.72 -16.94
C PRO A 235 -2.35 -9.70 -16.16
N ILE A 236 -2.27 -8.44 -16.58
CA ILE A 236 -3.23 -7.41 -16.22
C ILE A 236 -4.55 -7.76 -16.91
N VAL A 237 -5.62 -7.83 -16.13
CA VAL A 237 -6.96 -8.21 -16.61
C VAL A 237 -7.95 -7.12 -16.22
N SER A 238 -9.05 -7.01 -16.97
CA SER A 238 -10.16 -6.15 -16.59
C SER A 238 -10.89 -6.70 -15.36
N ALA A 239 -11.62 -5.86 -14.63
CA ALA A 239 -12.45 -6.26 -13.50
C ALA A 239 -13.51 -7.29 -13.92
N LYS A 240 -14.04 -7.14 -15.15
CA LYS A 240 -14.97 -8.11 -15.75
C LYS A 240 -14.34 -9.49 -15.94
N GLU A 241 -13.13 -9.55 -16.50
CA GLU A 241 -12.39 -10.80 -16.68
C GLU A 241 -12.01 -11.42 -15.33
N PHE A 242 -11.62 -10.59 -14.36
CA PHE A 242 -11.31 -11.04 -13.01
C PHE A 242 -12.52 -11.68 -12.31
N GLU A 243 -13.70 -11.09 -12.42
CA GLU A 243 -14.93 -11.69 -11.88
C GLU A 243 -15.29 -13.01 -12.58
N ALA A 244 -15.05 -13.11 -13.89
CA ALA A 244 -15.22 -14.35 -14.63
C ALA A 244 -14.20 -15.45 -14.22
N GLU A 245 -12.95 -15.07 -13.87
CA GLU A 245 -11.93 -15.97 -13.32
C GLU A 245 -12.36 -16.51 -11.94
N LYS A 246 -12.92 -15.64 -11.09
CA LYS A 246 -13.35 -15.96 -9.72
C LYS A 246 -14.60 -16.84 -9.68
N ASN A 247 -15.54 -16.60 -10.61
CA ASN A 247 -16.82 -17.30 -10.69
C ASN A 247 -16.99 -17.93 -12.08
N PRO A 248 -16.26 -19.01 -12.41
CA PRO A 248 -16.38 -19.64 -13.72
C PRO A 248 -17.82 -20.14 -13.90
N VAL A 249 -18.50 -19.64 -14.93
CA VAL A 249 -19.84 -20.12 -15.30
C VAL A 249 -19.69 -21.53 -15.83
N VAL A 250 -19.80 -22.51 -14.93
CA VAL A 250 -19.76 -23.93 -15.31
C VAL A 250 -21.05 -24.24 -16.05
N ASN A 251 -20.95 -24.49 -17.36
CA ASN A 251 -22.09 -24.95 -18.14
C ASN A 251 -22.42 -26.39 -17.72
N LEU A 252 -23.36 -26.54 -16.78
CA LEU A 252 -23.80 -27.84 -16.24
C LEU A 252 -24.29 -28.77 -17.36
N GLN A 253 -24.85 -28.23 -18.44
CA GLN A 253 -25.33 -29.01 -19.59
C GLN A 253 -24.19 -29.77 -20.29
N SER A 254 -23.00 -29.18 -20.34
CA SER A 254 -21.80 -29.81 -20.92
C SER A 254 -21.21 -30.92 -20.05
N LEU A 255 -21.59 -30.97 -18.77
CA LEU A 255 -21.15 -32.00 -17.83
C LEU A 255 -22.10 -33.21 -17.78
N LEU A 256 -23.34 -33.06 -18.25
CA LEU A 256 -24.33 -34.14 -18.26
C LEU A 256 -23.89 -35.42 -19.01
N PRO A 257 -23.27 -35.34 -20.21
CA PRO A 257 -22.85 -36.55 -20.93
C PRO A 257 -21.74 -37.29 -20.18
N LYS A 258 -20.78 -36.55 -19.61
CA LYS A 258 -19.67 -37.12 -18.83
C LYS A 258 -20.14 -37.77 -17.53
N VAL A 259 -21.17 -37.21 -16.89
CA VAL A 259 -21.79 -37.81 -15.71
C VAL A 259 -22.54 -39.08 -16.09
N GLN A 260 -23.27 -39.09 -17.22
CA GLN A 260 -23.97 -40.27 -17.71
C GLN A 260 -23.01 -41.41 -18.10
N GLU A 261 -21.88 -41.10 -18.72
CA GLU A 261 -20.83 -42.09 -19.00
C GLU A 261 -20.24 -42.68 -17.72
N LYS A 262 -19.94 -41.83 -16.72
CA LYS A 262 -19.42 -42.30 -15.42
C LYS A 262 -20.42 -43.14 -14.63
N ILE A 263 -21.73 -42.83 -14.72
CA ILE A 263 -22.79 -43.64 -14.11
C ILE A 263 -22.86 -45.01 -14.79
N LYS A 264 -22.78 -45.06 -16.13
CA LYS A 264 -22.77 -46.32 -16.89
C LYS A 264 -21.54 -47.18 -16.58
N GLU A 265 -20.36 -46.56 -16.45
CA GLU A 265 -19.12 -47.26 -16.05
C GLU A 265 -19.23 -47.83 -14.62
N ALA A 266 -19.83 -47.08 -13.68
CA ALA A 266 -20.04 -47.54 -12.30
C ALA A 266 -21.10 -48.68 -12.19
N GLU A 267 -22.11 -48.69 -13.06
CA GLU A 267 -23.08 -49.79 -13.16
C GLU A 267 -22.46 -51.05 -13.77
N THR A 268 -21.53 -50.94 -14.72
CA THR A 268 -20.81 -52.10 -15.26
C THR A 268 -19.85 -52.75 -14.25
N ASP A 269 -19.24 -51.98 -13.36
CA ASP A 269 -18.34 -52.53 -12.32
C ASP A 269 -19.07 -53.18 -11.14
N THR A 270 -20.31 -52.75 -10.84
CA THR A 270 -21.15 -53.40 -9.82
C THR A 270 -21.76 -54.71 -10.30
N THR A 271 -21.96 -54.88 -11.62
CA THR A 271 -22.48 -56.12 -12.19
C THR A 271 -21.41 -57.23 -12.29
N ALA A 272 -20.12 -56.90 -12.23
CA ALA A 272 -19.03 -57.88 -12.24
C ALA A 272 -18.73 -58.51 -10.86
N LYS A 273 -19.26 -57.95 -9.76
CA LYS A 273 -18.99 -58.45 -8.39
C LYS A 273 -20.06 -59.36 -7.80
N ASP A 274 -21.21 -59.52 -8.47
CA ASP A 274 -22.32 -60.37 -7.98
C ASP A 274 -22.36 -61.80 -8.56
N THR A 275 -21.39 -62.18 -9.39
CA THR A 275 -21.27 -63.57 -9.89
C THR A 275 -20.49 -64.53 -9.00
N THR A 276 -20.02 -64.11 -7.81
CA THR A 276 -19.31 -65.00 -6.87
C THR A 276 -19.82 -64.88 -5.43
N ALA A 277 -21.14 -64.94 -5.23
CA ALA A 277 -21.70 -65.14 -3.88
C ALA A 277 -23.01 -65.94 -3.93
N LYS A 278 -23.01 -67.09 -4.62
CA LYS A 278 -24.07 -68.10 -4.49
C LYS A 278 -23.48 -69.47 -4.20
N ALA A 279 -22.95 -69.63 -2.99
CA ALA A 279 -22.82 -70.93 -2.36
C ALA A 279 -22.75 -70.75 -0.83
N SER A 280 -23.50 -71.60 -0.12
CA SER A 280 -23.49 -71.79 1.34
C SER A 280 -24.50 -70.96 2.14
N ALA A 281 -25.77 -71.35 2.04
CA ALA A 281 -26.72 -71.18 3.13
C ALA A 281 -27.06 -72.56 3.74
N LYS A 282 -26.83 -72.69 5.06
CA LYS A 282 -27.53 -73.49 6.08
C LYS A 282 -26.53 -74.17 7.03
N GLU A 283 -26.47 -73.72 8.29
CA GLU A 283 -27.05 -74.46 9.43
C GLU A 283 -26.94 -73.69 10.77
N ALA A 284 -27.82 -74.08 11.70
CA ALA A 284 -27.79 -73.86 13.15
C ALA A 284 -28.27 -72.51 13.74
N VAL A 285 -29.56 -72.53 14.06
CA VAL A 285 -30.23 -71.76 15.12
C VAL A 285 -30.12 -72.55 16.43
N LYS A 286 -29.64 -71.95 17.53
CA LYS A 286 -30.32 -71.88 18.86
C LYS A 286 -29.39 -71.43 20.01
N ASP A 287 -30.05 -70.79 20.98
CA ASP A 287 -29.78 -70.75 22.43
C ASP A 287 -29.23 -69.45 23.10
N SER A 288 -30.20 -68.74 23.69
CA SER A 288 -30.32 -68.22 25.08
C SER A 288 -29.33 -67.18 25.64
N VAL A 289 -29.79 -65.97 26.00
CA VAL A 289 -30.39 -65.45 27.28
C VAL A 289 -29.36 -65.09 28.38
N VAL A 290 -29.58 -63.93 29.05
CA VAL A 290 -29.07 -63.46 30.39
C VAL A 290 -27.72 -62.69 30.32
N LYS A 291 -27.42 -61.50 30.88
CA LYS A 291 -27.92 -60.55 31.92
C LYS A 291 -27.23 -59.16 31.69
N GLU A 292 -27.87 -58.00 31.84
CA GLU A 292 -27.90 -57.13 33.05
C GLU A 292 -26.50 -56.60 33.49
N SER A 293 -26.14 -55.32 33.39
CA SER A 293 -26.43 -54.21 34.34
C SER A 293 -25.52 -53.01 33.95
N ALA A 294 -26.04 -51.79 33.73
CA ALA A 294 -26.24 -50.70 34.70
C ALA A 294 -24.97 -50.16 35.42
N LYS A 295 -24.48 -48.96 35.01
CA LYS A 295 -24.32 -47.75 35.87
C LYS A 295 -23.54 -46.61 35.19
N ASP A 296 -24.30 -45.58 34.85
CA ASP A 296 -24.18 -44.13 35.10
C ASP A 296 -22.87 -43.41 35.54
N PRO A 297 -22.82 -42.07 35.35
CA PRO A 297 -21.64 -41.24 35.11
C PRO A 297 -21.25 -40.33 36.29
N THR A 298 -20.10 -39.64 36.18
CA THR A 298 -19.86 -38.33 36.84
C THR A 298 -18.60 -37.70 36.23
N SER A 299 -18.72 -36.61 35.46
CA SER A 299 -18.63 -35.19 35.87
C SER A 299 -17.21 -34.65 36.15
N LYS A 300 -16.82 -33.61 35.41
CA LYS A 300 -16.27 -32.29 35.85
C LYS A 300 -15.46 -31.70 34.69
N LYS A 301 -15.91 -30.61 34.06
CA LYS A 301 -15.87 -29.21 34.51
C LYS A 301 -14.45 -28.65 34.38
N ASP A 302 -14.27 -27.77 33.40
CA ASP A 302 -13.77 -26.41 33.63
C ASP A 302 -13.97 -25.53 32.40
N SER A 303 -14.74 -24.47 32.59
CA SER A 303 -14.97 -23.37 31.66
C SER A 303 -14.56 -22.10 32.39
N LYS A 304 -13.62 -21.37 31.79
CA LYS A 304 -13.03 -20.13 32.28
C LYS A 304 -13.25 -19.04 31.22
N GLU A 305 -13.36 -17.81 31.73
CA GLU A 305 -13.31 -16.50 31.07
C GLU A 305 -14.61 -15.91 30.54
N THR A 306 -14.86 -14.60 30.63
CA THR A 306 -14.38 -13.48 31.48
C THR A 306 -15.41 -12.37 31.28
N LYS A 307 -15.69 -11.62 32.34
CA LYS A 307 -16.55 -10.42 32.35
C LYS A 307 -15.92 -9.29 31.55
N GLU A 308 -16.72 -8.55 30.80
CA GLU A 308 -16.42 -7.16 30.46
C GLU A 308 -17.61 -6.27 30.83
N SER A 309 -17.29 -5.14 31.44
CA SER A 309 -18.19 -4.15 32.01
C SER A 309 -17.75 -2.77 31.57
N LYS A 310 -18.73 -1.87 31.48
CA LYS A 310 -18.63 -0.39 31.45
C LYS A 310 -18.33 0.25 30.09
N GLU A 311 -18.76 1.49 29.80
CA GLU A 311 -19.78 2.42 30.30
C GLU A 311 -19.61 3.68 29.44
N SER A 312 -20.74 4.24 28.96
CA SER A 312 -20.97 5.65 28.61
C SER A 312 -20.00 6.44 27.72
N LYS A 313 -20.55 7.06 26.67
CA LYS A 313 -20.38 8.51 26.48
C LYS A 313 -21.62 9.15 25.85
N LYS A 314 -21.99 10.27 26.48
CA LYS A 314 -23.18 11.09 26.33
C LYS A 314 -22.80 12.40 25.63
N ASP A 315 -23.74 12.93 24.86
CA ASP A 315 -23.99 14.31 24.41
C ASP A 315 -22.87 15.36 24.37
N SER A 316 -22.74 16.09 23.25
CA SER A 316 -23.10 17.53 23.20
C SER A 316 -22.82 18.18 21.82
N THR A 317 -23.92 18.51 21.15
CA THR A 317 -24.34 19.84 20.64
C THR A 317 -23.32 20.95 20.30
N SER A 318 -23.57 21.56 19.13
CA SER A 318 -23.54 23.00 18.79
C SER A 318 -22.33 23.62 18.08
N LYS A 319 -22.55 24.07 16.84
CA LYS A 319 -22.36 25.45 16.33
C LYS A 319 -22.84 25.48 14.87
N LYS A 320 -23.97 26.12 14.54
CA LYS A 320 -24.24 27.57 14.45
C LYS A 320 -23.55 28.23 13.25
N ASP A 321 -24.38 28.48 12.25
CA ASP A 321 -24.43 29.61 11.32
C ASP A 321 -23.19 30.51 11.20
N GLU A 322 -22.67 30.66 9.98
CA GLU A 322 -22.39 32.01 9.49
C GLU A 322 -22.57 32.14 7.97
N LYS A 323 -23.11 33.29 7.61
CA LYS A 323 -23.74 33.69 6.36
C LYS A 323 -23.04 34.98 5.94
N SER A 324 -22.29 35.02 4.83
CA SER A 324 -21.96 36.29 4.15
C SER A 324 -21.57 36.00 2.69
N LYS A 325 -22.41 36.40 1.72
CA LYS A 325 -22.32 37.65 0.93
C LYS A 325 -21.08 37.67 0.04
N ALA A 326 -21.23 37.37 -1.25
CA ALA A 326 -21.64 38.32 -2.29
C ALA A 326 -20.65 39.49 -2.42
N LYS A 327 -19.77 39.37 -3.42
CA LYS A 327 -19.34 40.48 -4.26
C LYS A 327 -19.11 39.98 -5.67
#